data_AF-A0A9W9Z455-F1
#
_entry.id   AF-A0A9W9Z455-F1
#
_cell.length_a   1.000
_cell.length_b   1.000
_cell.length_c   1.000
_cell.angle_alpha   90.00
_cell.angle_beta   90.00
_cell.angle_gamma   90.00
#
_symmetry.space_group_name_H-M   'P 1'
#
loop_
_entity.id
_entity.type
_entity.pdbx_description
1 polymer ?
#
loop_
_entity_poly.entity_id
_entity_poly.type
_entity_poly.pdbx_seq_one_letter_code
_entity_poly.pdbx_strand_id
1 'polypeptide(L)'
;MSSMIAVCVKNRPYSYETADVSNINVMLNNNDVSDYLKISPTGLEARCDASSFESVRCTYCVSSGVWYYEVTLLTAGVMQIGLATKDSKFLNHEGYGIGDDEFFVCL
;
A
#
# COMPACT_ATOMS: atom_id res chain seq x y z
N MET A 1 -9.91 -3.48 24.17
CA MET A 1 -9.32 -4.56 23.34
C MET A 1 -10.45 -5.18 22.55
N SER A 2 -10.70 -4.70 21.32
CA SER A 2 -11.69 -5.32 20.44
C SER A 2 -10.98 -6.46 19.69
N SER A 3 -11.39 -7.70 19.93
CA SER A 3 -10.82 -8.85 19.23
C SER A 3 -11.20 -8.77 17.75
N MET A 4 -10.19 -8.78 16.87
CA MET A 4 -10.42 -8.96 15.45
C MET A 4 -10.76 -10.44 15.24
N ILE A 5 -12.05 -10.76 15.04
CA ILE A 5 -12.47 -12.10 14.68
C ILE A 5 -12.15 -12.30 13.20
N ALA A 6 -11.04 -12.98 12.91
CA ALA A 6 -10.81 -13.53 11.58
C ALA A 6 -11.80 -14.66 11.36
N VAL A 7 -12.92 -14.37 10.69
CA VAL A 7 -13.88 -15.41 10.29
C VAL A 7 -13.26 -16.20 9.15
N CYS A 8 -12.62 -17.33 9.47
CA CYS A 8 -12.28 -18.36 8.49
C CYS A 8 -13.59 -19.01 8.02
N VAL A 9 -14.20 -18.41 6.99
CA VAL A 9 -15.34 -18.99 6.29
C VAL A 9 -14.88 -20.28 5.63
N LYS A 10 -15.42 -21.43 6.06
CA LYS A 10 -15.15 -22.72 5.43
C LYS A 10 -15.44 -22.61 3.93
N ASN A 11 -14.49 -23.08 3.11
CA ASN A 11 -14.57 -23.06 1.64
C ASN A 11 -14.52 -21.67 0.99
N ARG A 12 -14.03 -20.63 1.69
CA ARG A 12 -13.67 -19.39 1.00
C ARG A 12 -12.40 -19.64 0.18
N PRO A 13 -12.43 -19.46 -1.15
CA PRO A 13 -11.24 -19.61 -1.97
C PRO A 13 -10.19 -18.55 -1.60
N TYR A 14 -8.92 -18.90 -1.72
CA TYR A 14 -7.85 -17.95 -1.40
C TYR A 14 -7.83 -16.82 -2.43
N SER A 15 -7.43 -15.62 -2.00
CA SER A 15 -7.39 -14.44 -2.88
C SER A 15 -6.51 -14.67 -4.13
N TYR A 16 -5.38 -15.37 -3.98
CA TYR A 16 -4.48 -15.68 -5.10
C TYR A 16 -5.07 -16.71 -6.09
N GLU A 17 -6.11 -17.45 -5.71
CA GLU A 17 -6.78 -18.43 -6.58
C GLU A 17 -7.91 -17.80 -7.40
N THR A 18 -8.32 -16.58 -7.03
CA THR A 18 -9.49 -15.91 -7.61
C THR A 18 -9.15 -14.66 -8.40
N ALA A 19 -8.00 -14.04 -8.13
CA ALA A 19 -7.51 -12.90 -8.88
C ALA A 19 -6.61 -13.35 -10.03
N ASP A 20 -6.95 -12.97 -11.26
CA ASP A 20 -6.03 -13.06 -12.39
C ASP A 20 -5.06 -11.88 -12.35
N VAL A 21 -3.79 -12.19 -12.15
CA VAL A 21 -2.70 -11.22 -12.09
C VAL A 21 -1.70 -11.38 -13.24
N SER A 22 -2.03 -12.19 -14.25
CA SER A 22 -1.13 -12.53 -15.37
C SER A 22 -0.65 -11.30 -16.16
N ASN A 23 -1.43 -10.23 -16.16
CA ASN A 23 -1.15 -8.98 -16.87
C ASN A 23 -0.68 -7.85 -15.94
N ILE A 24 -0.38 -8.15 -14.68
CA ILE A 24 0.04 -7.15 -13.69
C ILE A 24 1.56 -7.25 -13.49
N ASN A 25 2.27 -6.22 -13.91
CA ASN A 25 3.74 -6.17 -13.83
C ASN A 25 4.25 -5.54 -12.53
N VAL A 26 3.45 -4.69 -11.88
CA VAL A 26 3.81 -3.95 -10.66
C VAL A 26 2.63 -4.00 -9.70
N MET A 27 2.89 -4.22 -8.43
CA MET A 27 1.90 -4.31 -7.35
C MET A 27 2.36 -3.52 -6.14
N LEU A 28 1.46 -3.29 -5.20
CA LEU A 28 1.78 -2.86 -3.84
C LEU A 28 2.41 -4.01 -3.07
N ASN A 29 3.52 -3.74 -2.38
CA ASN A 29 4.35 -4.76 -1.76
C ASN A 29 3.88 -5.08 -0.33
N ASN A 30 3.31 -6.26 -0.12
CA ASN A 30 2.88 -6.74 1.20
C ASN A 30 4.02 -6.95 2.22
N ASN A 31 5.30 -6.94 1.79
CA ASN A 31 6.44 -7.00 2.71
C ASN A 31 6.99 -5.62 3.07
N ASP A 32 6.44 -4.57 2.45
CA ASP A 32 6.96 -3.22 2.52
C ASP A 32 5.77 -2.25 2.65
N VAL A 33 5.08 -2.42 3.77
CA VAL A 33 3.79 -1.84 4.10
C VAL A 33 3.69 -1.71 5.62
N SER A 34 2.93 -0.73 6.08
CA SER A 34 2.61 -0.56 7.49
C SER A 34 1.47 -1.49 7.96
N ASP A 35 1.45 -1.78 9.27
CA ASP A 35 0.75 -2.92 9.86
C ASP A 35 -0.77 -2.99 9.62
N TYR A 36 -1.45 -1.86 9.43
CA TYR A 36 -2.91 -1.82 9.33
C TYR A 36 -3.44 -1.57 7.92
N LEU A 37 -2.56 -1.44 6.93
CA LEU A 37 -2.98 -1.27 5.55
C LEU A 37 -3.56 -2.58 4.98
N LYS A 38 -4.67 -2.47 4.27
CA LYS A 38 -5.27 -3.57 3.53
C LYS A 38 -4.96 -3.42 2.05
N ILE A 39 -4.46 -4.49 1.45
CA ILE A 39 -4.18 -4.57 0.01
C ILE A 39 -5.15 -5.56 -0.64
N SER A 40 -5.71 -5.15 -1.77
CA SER A 40 -6.63 -5.99 -2.57
C SER A 40 -5.95 -7.24 -3.14
N PRO A 41 -6.71 -8.29 -3.51
CA PRO A 41 -6.17 -9.50 -4.13
C PRO A 41 -5.31 -9.29 -5.38
N THR A 42 -5.59 -8.24 -6.17
CA THR A 42 -4.81 -7.88 -7.37
C THR A 42 -3.52 -7.14 -7.03
N GLY A 43 -3.37 -6.67 -5.79
CA GLY A 43 -2.23 -5.87 -5.36
C GLY A 43 -2.26 -4.43 -5.84
N LEU A 44 -3.36 -3.93 -6.41
CA LEU A 44 -3.42 -2.58 -7.02
C LEU A 44 -4.20 -1.55 -6.20
N GLU A 45 -5.01 -2.00 -5.24
CA GLU A 45 -5.77 -1.13 -4.34
C GLU A 45 -5.25 -1.24 -2.91
N ALA A 46 -5.09 -0.09 -2.25
CA ALA A 46 -4.81 0.04 -0.83
C ALA A 46 -5.99 0.71 -0.12
N ARG A 47 -6.24 0.28 1.12
CA ARG A 47 -7.25 0.86 2.00
C ARG A 47 -6.73 0.90 3.43
N CYS A 48 -6.87 2.04 4.09
CA CYS A 48 -6.64 2.19 5.52
C CYS A 48 -7.99 2.38 6.23
N ASP A 49 -8.26 1.54 7.25
CA ASP A 49 -9.41 1.73 8.16
C ASP A 49 -8.97 2.19 9.56
N ALA A 50 -7.66 2.37 9.76
CA ALA A 50 -7.09 2.82 11.01
C ALA A 50 -7.16 4.34 11.13
N SER A 51 -6.99 4.85 12.35
CA SER A 51 -6.86 6.28 12.61
C SER A 51 -5.43 6.82 12.37
N SER A 52 -4.49 5.94 12.00
CA SER A 52 -3.10 6.26 11.66
C SER A 52 -2.90 6.41 10.15
N PHE A 53 -1.83 7.11 9.78
CA PHE A 53 -1.36 7.17 8.39
C PHE A 53 -0.56 5.90 8.08
N GLU A 54 -1.11 5.08 7.19
CA GLU A 54 -0.53 3.84 6.75
C GLU A 54 0.10 4.02 5.36
N SER A 55 1.25 3.39 5.11
CA SER A 55 2.07 3.59 3.91
C SER A 55 2.42 2.25 3.27
N VAL A 56 2.59 2.26 1.94
CA VAL A 56 3.04 1.11 1.17
C VAL A 56 3.89 1.56 -0.01
N ARG A 57 4.92 0.76 -0.33
CA ARG A 57 5.73 0.91 -1.55
C ARG A 57 5.33 -0.13 -2.59
N CYS A 58 5.50 0.21 -3.87
CA CYS A 58 5.29 -0.75 -4.95
C CYS A 58 6.48 -1.72 -5.10
N THR A 59 6.28 -2.81 -5.83
CA THR A 59 7.28 -3.87 -6.05
C THR A 59 8.37 -3.52 -7.06
N TYR A 60 8.27 -2.36 -7.72
CA TYR A 60 9.21 -1.97 -8.77
C TYR A 60 9.87 -0.64 -8.46
N CYS A 61 11.19 -0.58 -8.67
CA CYS A 61 11.98 0.63 -8.46
C CYS A 61 12.33 1.25 -9.82
N VAL A 62 12.08 2.55 -9.96
CA VAL A 62 12.52 3.31 -11.13
C VAL A 62 13.91 3.88 -10.87
N SER A 63 14.91 3.45 -11.63
CA SER A 63 16.31 3.86 -11.46
C SER A 63 16.80 4.87 -12.50
N SER A 64 16.11 5.00 -13.64
CA SER A 64 16.48 5.90 -14.73
C SER A 64 15.31 6.15 -15.68
N GLY A 65 15.44 7.18 -16.52
CA GLY A 65 14.44 7.55 -17.53
C GLY A 65 13.38 8.52 -17.02
N VAL A 66 12.37 8.77 -17.86
CA VAL A 66 11.19 9.59 -17.54
C VAL A 66 10.01 8.65 -17.44
N TRP A 67 9.25 8.77 -16.35
CA TRP A 67 8.16 7.87 -16.04
C TRP A 67 7.00 8.67 -15.44
N TYR A 68 5.82 8.08 -15.49
CA TYR A 68 4.62 8.60 -14.88
C TYR A 68 3.78 7.42 -14.38
N TYR A 69 2.89 7.70 -13.44
CA TYR A 69 1.91 6.76 -12.93
C TYR A 69 0.63 7.53 -12.62
N GLU A 70 -0.47 6.79 -12.58
CA GLU A 70 -1.78 7.34 -12.27
C GLU A 70 -2.30 6.67 -10.99
N VAL A 71 -3.06 7.43 -10.20
CA VAL A 71 -3.73 6.94 -9.01
C VAL A 71 -5.19 7.35 -9.07
N THR A 72 -6.08 6.39 -8.88
CA THR A 72 -7.53 6.62 -8.80
C THR A 72 -7.94 6.69 -7.33
N LEU A 73 -8.50 7.84 -6.91
CA LEU A 73 -9.04 7.99 -5.56
C LEU A 73 -10.45 7.40 -5.50
N LEU A 74 -10.62 6.32 -4.72
CA LEU A 74 -11.91 5.66 -4.55
C LEU A 74 -12.77 6.31 -3.45
N THR A 75 -12.14 6.99 -2.49
CA THR A 75 -12.79 7.61 -1.34
C THR A 75 -12.25 9.01 -1.07
N ALA A 76 -13.06 9.87 -0.45
CA ALA A 76 -12.57 11.15 0.07
C ALA A 76 -11.68 10.94 1.31
N GLY A 77 -10.81 11.91 1.60
CA GLY A 77 -9.91 11.87 2.76
C GLY A 77 -8.55 12.50 2.43
N VAL A 78 -7.68 12.54 3.44
CA VAL A 78 -6.28 12.97 3.26
C VAL A 78 -5.46 11.74 2.88
N MET A 79 -4.81 11.80 1.72
CA MET A 79 -3.91 10.78 1.21
C MET A 79 -2.66 11.49 0.69
N GLN A 80 -1.48 10.93 0.99
CA GLN A 80 -0.21 11.38 0.44
C GLN A 80 0.22 10.40 -0.64
N ILE A 81 0.54 10.90 -1.83
CA ILE A 81 0.93 10.09 -2.98
C ILE A 81 2.25 10.65 -3.50
N GLY A 82 3.24 9.78 -3.69
CA GLY A 82 4.54 10.24 -4.13
C GLY A 82 5.56 9.13 -4.32
N LEU A 83 6.81 9.57 -4.43
CA LEU A 83 7.99 8.74 -4.59
C LEU A 83 8.72 8.56 -3.28
N ALA A 84 9.18 7.33 -3.07
CA ALA A 84 9.93 6.92 -1.90
C ALA A 84 11.19 6.18 -2.32
N THR A 85 12.31 6.44 -1.63
CA THR A 85 13.49 5.55 -1.74
C THR A 85 13.31 4.36 -0.81
N LYS A 86 14.16 3.34 -0.94
CA LYS A 86 14.20 2.19 -0.02
C LYS A 86 14.55 2.58 1.43
N ASP A 87 15.25 3.71 1.59
CA ASP A 87 15.77 4.19 2.88
C ASP A 87 14.71 4.95 3.67
N SER A 88 13.61 5.34 2.99
CA SER A 88 12.41 5.88 3.62
C SER A 88 11.81 4.87 4.60
N LYS A 89 11.44 5.35 5.79
CA LYS A 89 10.85 4.52 6.86
C LYS A 89 9.35 4.73 6.95
N PHE A 90 8.60 3.64 7.03
CA PHE A 90 7.18 3.69 7.40
C PHE A 90 7.08 3.57 8.92
N LEU A 91 6.89 4.71 9.60
CA LEU A 91 6.78 4.76 11.06
C LEU A 91 5.42 5.34 11.46
N ASN A 92 4.40 4.52 11.25
CA ASN A 92 2.99 4.76 11.53
C ASN A 92 2.72 5.13 13.00
N HIS A 93 3.56 4.70 13.96
CA HIS A 93 3.41 5.03 15.38
C HIS A 93 3.99 6.38 15.80
N GLU A 94 4.90 6.94 15.01
CA GLU A 94 5.51 8.24 15.26
C GLU A 94 4.91 9.34 14.36
N GLY A 95 3.94 8.98 13.51
CA GLY A 95 3.28 9.90 12.59
C GLY A 95 4.12 10.24 11.36
N TYR A 96 5.21 9.52 11.09
CA TYR A 96 6.00 9.68 9.87
C TYR A 96 5.39 8.84 8.75
N GLY A 97 4.81 9.53 7.77
CA GLY A 97 4.30 8.99 6.53
C GLY A 97 5.19 9.36 5.32
N ILE A 98 4.58 9.29 4.14
CA ILE A 98 5.19 9.65 2.87
C ILE A 98 5.37 11.18 2.81
N GLY A 99 6.61 11.66 2.78
CA GLY A 99 6.90 13.11 2.71
C GLY A 99 7.58 13.70 3.95
N ASP A 100 7.73 12.93 5.02
CA ASP A 100 8.20 13.44 6.31
C ASP A 100 9.72 13.28 6.54
N ASP A 101 10.46 12.77 5.55
CA ASP A 101 11.92 12.68 5.56
C ASP A 101 12.55 13.27 4.28
N GLU A 102 13.88 13.48 4.30
CA GLU A 102 14.65 14.07 3.19
C GLU A 102 14.69 13.20 1.92
N PHE A 103 14.11 11.99 1.95
CA PHE A 103 14.14 11.03 0.86
C PHE A 103 12.80 10.91 0.11
N PHE A 104 11.82 11.78 0.42
CA PHE A 104 10.54 11.82 -0.25
C PHE A 104 10.36 13.01 -1.19
N VAL A 105 9.67 12.77 -2.29
CA VAL A 105 9.04 13.81 -3.11
C VAL A 105 7.56 13.45 -3.24
N CYS A 106 6.70 14.26 -2.61
CA CYS A 106 5.24 14.13 -2.64
C CYS A 106 4.60 15.26 -3.46
N LEU A 107 3.48 14.97 -4.12
CA LEU A 107 2.61 15.94 -4.80
C LEU A 107 1.35 16.19 -3.96
#